data_AF-A0A956IAE6-F1
#
_entry.id   AF-A0A956IAE6-F1
#
_cell.length_a   1.000
_cell.length_b   1.000
_cell.length_c   1.000
_cell.angle_alpha   90.00
_cell.angle_beta   90.00
_cell.angle_gamma   90.00
#
_symmetry.space_group_name_H-M   'P 1'
#
loop_
_entity.id
_entity.type
_entity.pdbx_description
1 polymer ?
#
loop_
_entity_poly.entity_id
_entity_poly.type
_entity_poly.pdbx_seq_one_letter_code
_entity_poly.pdbx_strand_id
1 'polypeptide(L)'
;AMGVSVDALAALFHKHEAPQDQEHVLLWRVLRSPFSPDALDGIHRASVTYGDRPSYEPQRVIESFERDLFDELVVERRSLGQASSFWKAKAALYESRINHPGEVAWESRWSSAIFGAFRSRRVNVESLLALDDETLVADVPPPSPEGEAIALQLEFEWSGPLFRYKAPLRYVLLHEGLDQTPKPDFLSLQGLSRYFVKMKIREPWCDG
;
A
#
# COMPACT_ATOMS: atom_id res chain seq x y z
N ALA A 1 -10.88 30.49 11.63
CA ALA A 1 -10.30 29.17 11.32
C ALA A 1 -11.43 28.26 10.87
N MET A 2 -11.37 27.69 9.66
CA MET A 2 -12.28 26.60 9.28
C MET A 2 -11.91 25.39 10.15
N GLY A 3 -12.61 25.23 11.27
CA GLY A 3 -12.38 24.12 12.20
C GLY A 3 -12.93 22.85 11.59
N VAL A 4 -12.06 22.00 11.05
CA VAL A 4 -12.46 20.64 10.69
C VAL A 4 -12.64 19.86 12.01
N SER A 5 -13.81 19.26 12.21
CA SER A 5 -14.08 18.45 13.40
C SER A 5 -13.12 17.25 13.44
N VAL A 6 -12.57 16.96 14.63
CA VAL A 6 -11.72 15.77 14.84
C VAL A 6 -12.47 14.50 14.48
N ASP A 7 -13.75 14.41 14.82
CA ASP A 7 -14.59 13.26 14.49
C ASP A 7 -14.79 13.12 12.98
N ALA A 8 -14.95 14.24 12.27
CA ALA A 8 -15.08 14.25 10.81
C ALA A 8 -13.78 13.81 10.13
N LEU A 9 -12.62 14.21 10.66
CA LEU A 9 -11.31 13.73 10.19
C LEU A 9 -11.12 12.24 10.49
N ALA A 10 -11.45 11.79 11.70
CA ALA A 10 -11.35 10.39 12.09
C ALA A 10 -12.24 9.50 11.20
N ALA A 11 -13.45 9.96 10.89
CA ALA A 11 -14.40 9.27 10.01
C ALA A 11 -13.81 8.96 8.62
N LEU A 12 -12.92 9.80 8.08
CA LEU A 12 -12.24 9.53 6.81
C LEU A 12 -11.39 8.24 6.84
N PHE A 13 -10.91 7.84 8.02
CA PHE A 13 -10.06 6.66 8.21
C PHE A 13 -10.82 5.42 8.69
N HIS A 14 -12.10 5.53 9.02
CA HIS A 14 -12.95 4.36 9.30
C HIS A 14 -13.29 3.60 8.01
N LYS A 15 -13.14 2.26 8.03
CA LYS A 15 -13.27 1.40 6.84
C LYS A 15 -14.72 1.12 6.44
N HIS A 16 -15.66 1.24 7.38
CA HIS A 16 -17.03 0.75 7.22
C HIS A 16 -18.09 1.84 7.27
N GLU A 17 -17.67 3.09 7.46
CA GLU A 17 -18.58 4.23 7.57
C GLU A 17 -18.15 5.27 6.54
N ALA A 18 -18.94 5.38 5.46
CA ALA A 18 -18.80 6.49 4.55
C ALA A 18 -19.27 7.76 5.28
N PRO A 19 -18.55 8.89 5.14
CA PRO A 19 -19.02 10.17 5.67
C PRO A 19 -20.40 10.52 5.12
N GLN A 20 -21.21 11.22 5.92
CA GLN A 20 -22.54 11.67 5.47
C GLN A 20 -22.49 12.89 4.56
N ASP A 21 -21.42 13.68 4.64
CA ASP A 21 -21.22 14.88 3.85
C ASP A 21 -20.53 14.57 2.51
N GLN A 22 -21.04 15.15 1.42
CA GLN A 22 -20.60 14.85 0.05
C GLN A 22 -19.12 15.20 -0.18
N GLU A 23 -18.64 16.29 0.41
CA GLU A 23 -17.22 16.68 0.33
C GLU A 23 -16.33 15.65 1.02
N HIS A 24 -16.72 15.21 2.21
CA HIS A 24 -16.01 14.15 2.93
C HIS A 24 -16.07 12.80 2.21
N VAL A 25 -17.16 12.49 1.49
CA VAL A 25 -17.25 11.29 0.65
C VAL A 25 -16.22 11.33 -0.48
N LEU A 26 -16.03 12.49 -1.13
CA LEU A 26 -15.03 12.65 -2.18
C LEU A 26 -13.61 12.49 -1.63
N LEU A 27 -13.30 13.13 -0.49
CA LEU A 27 -12.01 12.97 0.19
C LEU A 27 -11.78 11.51 0.61
N TRP A 28 -12.79 10.86 1.18
CA TRP A 28 -12.74 9.44 1.54
C TRP A 28 -12.48 8.56 0.32
N ARG A 29 -13.13 8.83 -0.83
CA ARG A 29 -12.89 8.13 -2.10
C ARG A 29 -11.44 8.30 -2.56
N VAL A 30 -10.87 9.51 -2.50
CA VAL A 30 -9.46 9.77 -2.85
C VAL A 30 -8.53 8.96 -1.96
N LEU A 31 -8.69 9.08 -0.63
CA LEU A 31 -7.84 8.42 0.37
C LEU A 31 -7.89 6.90 0.29
N ARG A 32 -9.02 6.34 -0.13
CA ARG A 32 -9.22 4.88 -0.31
C ARG A 32 -8.89 4.38 -1.71
N SER A 33 -8.70 5.28 -2.67
CA SER A 33 -8.42 4.89 -4.04
C SER A 33 -7.04 4.27 -4.18
N PRO A 34 -6.80 3.48 -5.24
CA PRO A 34 -5.45 3.03 -5.58
C PRO A 34 -4.46 4.16 -5.90
N PHE A 35 -4.97 5.38 -6.13
CA PHE A 35 -4.22 6.61 -6.40
C PHE A 35 -4.30 7.58 -5.22
N SER A 36 -4.41 7.08 -4.00
CA SER A 36 -4.32 7.94 -2.82
C SER A 36 -2.97 8.68 -2.81
N PRO A 37 -2.90 9.90 -2.24
CA PRO A 37 -1.64 10.63 -2.12
C PRO A 37 -0.53 9.79 -1.47
N ASP A 38 -0.89 9.02 -0.43
CA ASP A 38 0.01 8.06 0.23
C ASP A 38 0.55 6.99 -0.73
N ALA A 39 -0.31 6.39 -1.56
CA ALA A 39 0.12 5.36 -2.51
C ALA A 39 1.02 5.93 -3.61
N LEU A 40 0.68 7.11 -4.14
CA LEU A 40 1.48 7.80 -5.17
C LEU A 40 2.86 8.16 -4.64
N ASP A 41 2.92 8.84 -3.50
CA ASP A 41 4.16 9.27 -2.88
C ASP A 41 4.99 8.08 -2.39
N GLY A 42 4.37 7.09 -1.76
CA GLY A 42 5.04 5.90 -1.26
C GLY A 42 5.75 5.11 -2.36
N ILE A 43 5.10 4.90 -3.51
CA ILE A 43 5.74 4.24 -4.66
C ILE A 43 6.83 5.13 -5.25
N HIS A 44 6.59 6.43 -5.41
CA HIS A 44 7.55 7.36 -5.99
C HIS A 44 8.83 7.41 -5.16
N ARG A 45 8.70 7.66 -3.85
CA ARG A 45 9.82 7.69 -2.90
C ARG A 45 10.57 6.36 -2.89
N ALA A 46 9.86 5.23 -2.80
CA ALA A 46 10.52 3.92 -2.80
C ALA A 46 11.31 3.67 -4.09
N SER A 47 10.72 3.94 -5.27
CA SER A 47 11.44 3.84 -6.54
C SER A 47 12.71 4.68 -6.55
N VAL A 48 12.64 5.95 -6.14
CA VAL A 48 13.80 6.85 -6.05
C VAL A 48 14.86 6.31 -5.08
N THR A 49 14.46 5.82 -3.91
CA THR A 49 15.37 5.23 -2.91
C THR A 49 16.12 4.02 -3.47
N TYR A 50 15.48 3.19 -4.30
CA TYR A 50 16.12 2.03 -4.94
C TYR A 50 16.87 2.36 -6.23
N GLY A 51 17.00 3.65 -6.58
CA GLY A 51 17.73 4.13 -7.74
C GLY A 51 16.94 4.16 -9.06
N ASP A 52 15.65 3.82 -9.02
CA ASP A 52 14.76 3.94 -10.17
C ASP A 52 14.34 5.41 -10.37
N ARG A 53 14.03 5.76 -11.63
CA ARG A 53 13.48 7.07 -12.00
C ARG A 53 12.05 6.88 -12.50
N PRO A 54 11.04 6.93 -11.64
CA PRO A 54 9.66 6.80 -12.07
C PRO A 54 9.31 7.92 -13.06
N SER A 55 8.60 7.59 -14.14
CA SER A 55 8.21 8.55 -15.19
C SER A 55 6.90 9.30 -14.88
N TYR A 56 6.45 9.25 -13.63
CA TYR A 56 5.29 9.99 -13.13
C TYR A 56 5.66 10.85 -11.95
N GLU A 57 4.91 11.94 -11.76
CA GLU A 57 5.03 12.84 -10.61
C GLU A 57 3.76 12.76 -9.77
N PRO A 58 3.83 12.43 -8.46
CA PRO A 58 2.65 12.29 -7.59
C PRO A 58 1.72 13.51 -7.66
N GLN A 59 2.29 14.71 -7.60
CA GLN A 59 1.53 15.96 -7.61
C GLN A 59 0.77 16.16 -8.93
N ARG A 60 1.36 15.79 -10.07
CA ARG A 60 0.68 15.90 -11.38
C ARG A 60 -0.49 14.94 -11.51
N VAL A 61 -0.41 13.77 -10.88
CA VAL A 61 -1.55 12.83 -10.85
C VAL A 61 -2.66 13.41 -9.98
N ILE A 62 -2.34 13.94 -8.80
CA ILE A 62 -3.31 14.55 -7.88
C ILE A 62 -4.00 15.76 -8.53
N GLU A 63 -3.23 16.64 -9.17
CA GLU A 63 -3.74 17.83 -9.88
C GLU A 63 -4.61 17.49 -11.09
N SER A 64 -4.55 16.25 -11.58
CA SER A 64 -5.40 15.78 -12.69
C SER A 64 -6.77 15.25 -12.25
N PHE A 65 -7.04 15.23 -10.94
CA PHE A 65 -8.33 14.82 -10.41
C PHE A 65 -9.37 15.92 -10.59
N GLU A 66 -10.46 15.58 -11.24
CA GLU A 66 -11.59 16.48 -11.47
C GLU A 66 -12.89 15.85 -10.95
N ARG A 67 -13.91 16.71 -10.78
CA ARG A 67 -15.28 16.27 -10.49
C ARG A 67 -16.07 16.30 -11.77
N ASP A 68 -16.77 15.21 -12.06
CA ASP A 68 -17.74 15.21 -13.16
C ASP A 68 -19.10 15.79 -12.72
N LEU A 69 -20.07 15.79 -13.65
CA LEU A 69 -21.43 16.29 -13.40
C LEU A 69 -22.23 15.45 -12.40
N PHE A 70 -21.71 14.29 -11.96
CA PHE A 70 -22.33 13.38 -11.00
C PHE A 70 -21.56 13.33 -9.67
N ASP A 71 -20.68 14.31 -9.43
CA ASP A 71 -19.79 14.37 -8.26
C ASP A 71 -18.93 13.10 -8.11
N GLU A 72 -18.55 12.48 -9.22
CA GLU A 72 -17.53 11.42 -9.23
C GLU A 72 -16.15 12.01 -9.46
N LEU A 73 -15.15 11.41 -8.79
CA LEU A 73 -13.76 11.77 -9.04
C LEU A 73 -13.26 11.05 -10.28
N VAL A 74 -12.85 11.84 -11.26
CA VAL A 74 -12.33 11.40 -12.55
C VAL A 74 -10.91 11.91 -12.79
N VAL A 75 -10.20 11.26 -13.71
CA VAL A 75 -8.89 11.68 -14.19
C VAL A 75 -9.02 12.11 -15.64
N GLU A 76 -8.50 13.30 -15.95
CA GLU A 76 -8.45 13.82 -17.31
C GLU A 76 -7.65 12.89 -18.24
N ARG A 77 -8.13 12.73 -19.48
CA ARG A 77 -7.49 11.87 -20.48
C ARG A 77 -6.01 12.19 -20.70
N ARG A 78 -5.63 13.47 -20.73
CA ARG A 78 -4.24 13.91 -20.93
C ARG A 78 -3.29 13.43 -19.82
N SER A 79 -3.83 13.12 -18.66
CA SER A 79 -3.09 12.72 -17.46
C SER A 79 -3.06 11.20 -17.27
N LEU A 80 -3.73 10.43 -18.13
CA LEU A 80 -3.72 8.97 -18.09
C LEU A 80 -2.32 8.39 -18.27
N GLY A 81 -1.44 9.06 -19.00
CA GLY A 81 -0.03 8.68 -19.12
C GLY A 81 0.68 8.66 -17.75
N GLN A 82 0.41 9.64 -16.88
CA GLN A 82 0.97 9.69 -15.53
C GLN A 82 0.41 8.55 -14.66
N ALA A 83 -0.90 8.31 -14.73
CA ALA A 83 -1.54 7.20 -14.02
C ALA A 83 -0.98 5.83 -14.47
N SER A 84 -0.78 5.63 -15.76
CA SER A 84 -0.18 4.42 -16.33
C SER A 84 1.27 4.24 -15.85
N SER A 85 2.07 5.30 -15.88
CA SER A 85 3.44 5.30 -15.37
C SER A 85 3.53 4.98 -13.88
N PHE A 86 2.61 5.49 -13.05
CA PHE A 86 2.49 5.11 -11.64
C PHE A 86 2.32 3.59 -11.47
N TRP A 87 1.40 2.99 -12.20
CA TRP A 87 1.15 1.55 -12.09
C TRP A 87 2.30 0.69 -12.59
N LYS A 88 2.98 1.12 -13.66
CA LYS A 88 4.21 0.46 -14.13
C LYS A 88 5.30 0.50 -13.06
N ALA A 89 5.53 1.66 -12.45
CA ALA A 89 6.48 1.80 -11.35
C ALA A 89 6.08 0.93 -10.14
N LYS A 90 4.80 0.93 -9.76
CA LYS A 90 4.28 0.09 -8.69
C LYS A 90 4.46 -1.40 -8.98
N ALA A 91 4.15 -1.85 -10.20
CA ALA A 91 4.36 -3.23 -10.60
C ALA A 91 5.84 -3.64 -10.53
N ALA A 92 6.73 -2.82 -11.09
CA ALA A 92 8.18 -3.04 -11.09
C ALA A 92 8.75 -3.09 -9.67
N LEU A 93 8.32 -2.19 -8.78
CA LEU A 93 8.75 -2.17 -7.39
C LEU A 93 8.29 -3.43 -6.63
N TYR A 94 7.05 -3.88 -6.87
CA TYR A 94 6.54 -5.11 -6.26
C TYR A 94 7.29 -6.34 -6.74
N GLU A 95 7.59 -6.43 -8.03
CA GLU A 95 8.31 -7.56 -8.62
C GLU A 95 9.78 -7.61 -8.19
N SER A 96 10.47 -6.48 -8.20
CA SER A 96 11.92 -6.44 -7.95
C SER A 96 12.31 -6.30 -6.49
N ARG A 97 11.46 -5.70 -5.64
CA ARG A 97 11.80 -5.39 -4.23
C ARG A 97 10.80 -5.98 -3.25
N ILE A 98 9.54 -5.52 -3.24
CA ILE A 98 8.59 -5.84 -2.15
C ILE A 98 8.29 -7.34 -2.06
N ASN A 99 8.20 -8.03 -3.20
CA ASN A 99 8.00 -9.47 -3.20
C ASN A 99 9.31 -10.26 -3.30
N HIS A 100 10.48 -9.61 -3.29
CA HIS A 100 11.75 -10.29 -3.42
C HIS A 100 11.95 -11.22 -2.21
N PRO A 101 12.27 -12.52 -2.41
CA PRO A 101 12.34 -13.49 -1.32
C PRO A 101 13.28 -13.08 -0.17
N GLY A 102 14.39 -12.41 -0.49
CA GLY A 102 15.33 -11.90 0.52
C GLY A 102 14.75 -10.78 1.39
N GLU A 103 13.99 -9.87 0.80
CA GLU A 103 13.33 -8.77 1.53
C GLU A 103 12.21 -9.33 2.40
N VAL A 104 11.43 -10.27 1.84
CA VAL A 104 10.37 -10.98 2.57
C VAL A 104 10.95 -11.71 3.77
N ALA A 105 11.99 -12.53 3.58
CA ALA A 105 12.62 -13.26 4.67
C ALA A 105 13.20 -12.32 5.74
N TRP A 106 13.80 -11.19 5.34
CA TRP A 106 14.26 -10.17 6.27
C TRP A 106 13.10 -9.56 7.09
N GLU A 107 12.01 -9.16 6.44
CA GLU A 107 10.81 -8.61 7.10
C GLU A 107 10.16 -9.65 8.04
N SER A 108 10.12 -10.92 7.63
CA SER A 108 9.62 -12.05 8.44
C SER A 108 10.40 -12.20 9.74
N ARG A 109 11.74 -12.20 9.66
CA ARG A 109 12.64 -12.32 10.81
C ARG A 109 12.46 -11.15 11.76
N TRP A 110 12.42 -9.94 11.22
CA TRP A 110 12.25 -8.72 12.00
C TRP A 110 10.90 -8.68 12.71
N SER A 111 9.82 -9.02 11.99
CA SER A 111 8.46 -9.10 12.56
C SER A 111 8.39 -10.11 13.70
N SER A 112 9.05 -11.26 13.54
CA SER A 112 9.10 -12.32 14.57
C SER A 112 9.89 -11.87 15.80
N ALA A 113 11.01 -11.18 15.60
CA ALA A 113 11.84 -10.66 16.69
C ALA A 113 11.10 -9.57 17.49
N ILE A 114 10.42 -8.64 16.79
CA ILE A 114 9.53 -7.65 17.43
C ILE A 114 8.42 -8.37 18.22
N PHE A 115 7.72 -9.31 17.58
CA PHE A 115 6.64 -10.03 18.26
C PHE A 115 7.14 -10.72 19.53
N GLY A 116 8.28 -11.42 19.46
CA GLY A 116 8.90 -12.05 20.62
C GLY A 116 9.23 -11.06 21.75
N ALA A 117 9.83 -9.91 21.41
CA ALA A 117 10.23 -8.89 22.37
C ALA A 117 9.05 -8.23 23.09
N PHE A 118 7.92 -8.07 22.41
CA PHE A 118 6.75 -7.36 22.94
C PHE A 118 5.58 -8.27 23.36
N ARG A 119 5.63 -9.58 23.08
CA ARG A 119 4.52 -10.53 23.38
C ARG A 119 4.08 -10.52 24.85
N SER A 120 5.03 -10.39 25.77
CA SER A 120 4.76 -10.40 27.22
C SER A 120 4.55 -8.99 27.79
N ARG A 121 4.77 -7.93 26.99
CA ARG A 121 4.59 -6.54 27.42
C ARG A 121 3.14 -6.12 27.19
N ARG A 122 2.53 -5.44 28.16
CA ARG A 122 1.26 -4.74 27.92
C ARG A 122 1.55 -3.50 27.10
N VAL A 123 1.34 -3.62 25.79
CA VAL A 123 1.47 -2.51 24.85
C VAL A 123 0.18 -1.69 24.87
N ASN A 124 0.27 -0.43 25.27
CA ASN A 124 -0.80 0.56 25.17
C ASN A 124 -0.42 1.68 24.17
N VAL A 125 -1.35 2.56 23.82
CA VAL A 125 -1.12 3.63 22.84
C VAL A 125 0.03 4.55 23.28
N GLU A 126 0.09 4.94 24.55
CA GLU A 126 1.14 5.81 25.06
C GLU A 126 2.53 5.18 24.93
N SER A 127 2.65 3.89 25.25
CA SER A 127 3.90 3.13 25.12
C SER A 127 4.32 2.94 23.66
N LEU A 128 3.37 2.82 22.73
CA LEU A 128 3.65 2.75 21.29
C LEU A 128 4.13 4.08 20.73
N LEU A 129 3.56 5.19 21.21
CA LEU A 129 3.99 6.53 20.78
C LEU A 129 5.38 6.90 21.31
N ALA A 130 5.82 6.27 22.40
CA ALA A 130 7.15 6.44 22.96
C ALA A 130 8.21 5.50 22.37
N LEU A 131 7.81 4.53 21.53
CA LEU A 131 8.72 3.61 20.84
C LEU A 131 9.23 4.26 19.55
N ASP A 132 10.49 4.67 19.55
CA ASP A 132 11.21 5.08 18.34
C ASP A 132 12.02 3.93 17.73
N ASP A 133 12.56 4.16 16.53
CA ASP A 133 13.31 3.15 15.79
C ASP A 133 14.58 2.71 16.53
N GLU A 134 15.25 3.62 17.24
CA GLU A 134 16.47 3.31 18.01
C GLU A 134 16.17 2.39 19.19
N THR A 135 15.11 2.70 19.94
CA THR A 135 14.62 1.88 21.05
C THR A 135 14.15 0.53 20.55
N LEU A 136 13.44 0.49 19.42
CA LEU A 136 12.99 -0.77 18.81
C LEU A 136 14.19 -1.65 18.43
N VAL A 137 15.22 -1.10 17.79
CA VAL A 137 16.44 -1.84 17.41
C VAL A 137 17.24 -2.29 18.64
N ALA A 138 17.27 -1.49 19.71
CA ALA A 138 17.96 -1.86 20.94
C ALA A 138 17.25 -2.97 21.73
N ASP A 139 15.92 -2.93 21.77
CA ASP A 139 15.09 -3.87 22.54
C ASP A 139 14.82 -5.19 21.82
N VAL A 140 14.96 -5.20 20.49
CA VAL A 140 14.72 -6.38 19.66
C VAL A 140 16.05 -7.11 19.45
N PRO A 141 16.20 -8.36 19.93
CA PRO A 141 17.43 -9.11 19.72
C PRO A 141 17.69 -9.28 18.21
N PRO A 142 18.95 -9.28 17.77
CA PRO A 142 19.27 -9.43 16.37
C PRO A 142 18.63 -10.70 15.82
N PRO A 143 18.07 -10.66 14.59
CA PRO A 143 17.41 -11.81 14.00
C PRO A 143 18.40 -12.98 13.91
N SER A 144 18.15 -14.05 14.66
CA SER A 144 18.94 -15.29 14.63
C SER A 144 18.20 -16.36 13.81
N PRO A 145 18.92 -17.32 13.21
CA PRO A 145 18.30 -18.50 12.59
C PRO A 145 17.42 -19.31 13.56
N GLU A 146 17.70 -19.25 14.86
CA GLU A 146 16.89 -19.89 15.91
C GLU A 146 15.58 -19.13 16.17
N GLY A 147 15.57 -17.81 15.98
CA GLY A 147 14.35 -16.99 16.02
C GLY A 147 13.36 -17.34 14.90
N GLU A 148 13.84 -17.77 13.73
CA GLU A 148 13.00 -18.32 12.66
C GLU A 148 12.34 -19.63 13.08
N ALA A 149 13.07 -20.51 13.78
CA ALA A 149 12.53 -21.76 14.30
C ALA A 149 11.45 -21.54 15.38
N ILE A 150 11.59 -20.52 16.23
CA ILE A 150 10.58 -20.15 17.23
C ILE A 150 9.32 -19.58 16.56
N ALA A 151 9.46 -18.75 15.52
CA ALA A 151 8.33 -18.25 14.75
C ALA A 151 7.56 -19.38 14.02
N LEU A 152 8.27 -20.40 13.56
CA LEU A 152 7.70 -21.60 12.95
C LEU A 152 7.06 -22.56 13.97
N GLN A 153 7.55 -22.59 15.22
CA GLN A 153 7.00 -23.41 16.31
C GLN A 153 5.78 -22.78 17.00
N LEU A 154 5.60 -21.46 16.89
CA LEU A 154 4.42 -20.76 17.42
C LEU A 154 3.28 -20.88 16.40
N GLU A 155 2.61 -22.03 16.42
CA GLU A 155 1.41 -22.39 15.65
C GLU A 155 0.35 -21.26 15.65
N PHE A 156 0.40 -20.40 14.63
CA PHE A 156 -0.77 -20.11 13.82
C PHE A 156 -0.87 -21.27 12.83
N GLU A 157 -2.05 -21.88 12.63
CA GLU A 157 -2.27 -22.88 11.58
C GLU A 157 -1.78 -22.35 10.22
N TRP A 158 -0.54 -22.63 9.85
CA TRP A 158 0.07 -22.17 8.60
C TRP A 158 1.20 -23.14 8.23
N SER A 159 0.95 -23.94 7.19
CA SER A 159 1.90 -24.92 6.65
C SER A 159 2.80 -24.27 5.58
N GLY A 160 3.77 -23.46 5.99
CA GLY A 160 4.72 -22.87 5.04
C GLY A 160 6.00 -22.30 5.69
N PRO A 161 7.17 -22.37 5.03
CA PRO A 161 8.48 -22.10 5.66
C PRO A 161 8.85 -20.61 5.85
N LEU A 162 7.96 -19.64 5.64
CA LEU A 162 8.25 -18.21 5.81
C LEU A 162 7.04 -17.45 6.38
N PHE A 163 7.20 -16.77 7.52
CA PHE A 163 6.16 -15.91 8.10
C PHE A 163 5.94 -14.68 7.22
N ARG A 164 4.92 -14.68 6.37
CA ARG A 164 4.60 -13.52 5.52
C ARG A 164 3.27 -12.93 5.95
N TYR A 165 3.29 -11.73 6.54
CA TYR A 165 2.05 -11.10 7.01
C TYR A 165 1.08 -10.71 5.89
N LYS A 166 1.56 -10.63 4.63
CA LYS A 166 0.77 -10.33 3.43
C LYS A 166 1.11 -11.28 2.29
N ALA A 167 0.08 -11.83 1.65
CA ALA A 167 0.24 -12.60 0.42
C ALA A 167 0.94 -11.77 -0.68
N PRO A 168 1.85 -12.37 -1.47
CA PRO A 168 2.51 -11.70 -2.60
C PRO A 168 1.48 -11.13 -3.57
N LEU A 169 1.70 -9.89 -3.97
CA LEU A 169 0.83 -9.17 -4.89
C LEU A 169 1.54 -8.94 -6.21
N ARG A 170 0.91 -9.37 -7.30
CA ARG A 170 1.31 -8.96 -8.65
C ARG A 170 0.37 -7.87 -9.13
N TYR A 171 0.94 -6.83 -9.72
CA TYR A 171 0.17 -5.82 -10.44
C TYR A 171 0.45 -5.99 -11.92
N VAL A 172 -0.61 -6.15 -12.71
CA VAL A 172 -0.50 -6.30 -14.17
C VAL A 172 -1.36 -5.25 -14.84
N LEU A 173 -0.78 -4.62 -15.86
CA LEU A 173 -1.48 -3.75 -16.78
C LEU A 173 -2.26 -4.63 -17.77
N LEU A 174 -3.59 -4.63 -17.73
CA LEU A 174 -4.40 -5.45 -18.65
C LEU A 174 -4.40 -4.90 -20.08
N HIS A 175 -4.21 -3.59 -20.23
CA HIS A 175 -4.21 -2.93 -21.52
C HIS A 175 -3.01 -1.98 -21.60
N GLU A 176 -1.92 -2.43 -22.23
CA GLU A 176 -0.74 -1.60 -22.50
C GLU A 176 -1.07 -0.36 -23.36
N GLY A 177 -2.18 -0.41 -24.11
CA GLY A 177 -2.72 0.69 -24.91
C GLY A 177 -3.80 1.51 -24.20
N LEU A 178 -3.60 1.88 -22.93
CA LEU A 178 -4.48 2.87 -22.25
C LEU A 178 -4.62 4.16 -23.08
N ASP A 179 -3.64 4.46 -23.92
CA ASP A 179 -3.60 5.63 -24.81
C ASP A 179 -4.19 5.36 -26.21
N GLN A 180 -4.42 4.09 -26.58
CA GLN A 180 -4.75 3.66 -27.94
C GLN A 180 -6.21 3.22 -28.16
N THR A 181 -7.02 3.12 -27.10
CA THR A 181 -8.46 2.86 -27.20
C THR A 181 -9.23 4.19 -27.29
N PRO A 182 -10.30 4.30 -28.12
CA PRO A 182 -11.21 5.44 -28.04
C PRO A 182 -11.81 5.45 -26.64
N LYS A 183 -11.50 6.49 -25.88
CA LYS A 183 -11.91 6.63 -24.49
C LYS A 183 -12.77 7.87 -24.31
N PRO A 184 -13.68 7.85 -23.32
CA PRO A 184 -14.23 9.09 -22.81
C PRO A 184 -13.09 10.03 -22.38
N ASP A 185 -13.34 11.34 -22.43
CA ASP A 185 -12.34 12.36 -22.08
C ASP A 185 -11.94 12.30 -20.60
N PHE A 186 -12.67 11.51 -19.80
CA PHE A 186 -12.48 11.32 -18.38
C PHE A 186 -12.65 9.84 -18.02
N LEU A 187 -11.86 9.36 -17.06
CA LEU A 187 -12.05 8.04 -16.45
C LEU A 187 -12.22 8.17 -14.94
N SER A 188 -13.27 7.58 -14.38
CA SER A 188 -13.43 7.51 -12.92
C SER A 188 -12.27 6.76 -12.27
N LEU A 189 -11.92 7.10 -11.02
CA LEU A 189 -10.87 6.39 -10.28
C LEU A 189 -11.15 4.88 -10.18
N GLN A 190 -12.41 4.48 -10.03
CA GLN A 190 -12.81 3.08 -10.07
C GLN A 190 -12.62 2.48 -11.47
N GLY A 191 -12.97 3.22 -12.53
CA GLY A 191 -12.73 2.82 -13.91
C GLY A 191 -11.25 2.58 -14.20
N LEU A 192 -10.36 3.43 -13.67
CA LEU A 192 -8.91 3.23 -13.79
C LEU A 192 -8.47 1.90 -13.20
N SER A 193 -8.96 1.52 -12.02
CA SER A 193 -8.61 0.25 -11.39
C SER A 193 -8.97 -0.99 -12.22
N ARG A 194 -9.88 -0.89 -13.19
CA ARG A 194 -10.20 -1.99 -14.10
C ARG A 194 -9.10 -2.26 -15.13
N TYR A 195 -8.24 -1.28 -15.41
CA TYR A 195 -7.10 -1.45 -16.32
C TYR A 195 -5.87 -2.04 -15.63
N PHE A 196 -5.88 -2.12 -14.29
CA PHE A 196 -4.76 -2.59 -13.49
C PHE A 196 -5.25 -3.67 -12.53
N VAL A 197 -4.89 -4.93 -12.81
CA VAL A 197 -5.32 -6.02 -11.96
C VAL A 197 -4.28 -6.27 -10.88
N LYS A 198 -4.75 -6.17 -9.64
CA LYS A 198 -4.07 -6.72 -8.47
C LYS A 198 -4.41 -8.19 -8.36
N MET A 199 -3.42 -9.06 -8.58
CA MET A 199 -3.55 -10.50 -8.40
C MET A 199 -2.82 -10.92 -7.12
N LYS A 200 -3.43 -11.80 -6.33
CA LYS A 200 -2.69 -12.56 -5.33
C LYS A 200 -1.93 -13.65 -6.07
N ILE A 201 -0.62 -13.71 -5.90
CA ILE A 201 0.17 -14.82 -6.43
C ILE A 201 -0.07 -16.00 -5.49
N ARG A 202 -0.53 -17.14 -6.02
CA ARG A 202 -0.41 -18.41 -5.31
C ARG A 202 1.03 -18.86 -5.50
N GLU A 203 1.81 -18.83 -4.43
CA GLU A 203 3.17 -19.38 -4.49
C GLU A 203 3.08 -20.92 -4.37
N PRO A 204 3.85 -21.69 -5.17
CA PRO A 204 3.83 -23.15 -5.14
C PRO A 204 4.33 -23.76 -3.83
N TRP A 205 4.96 -22.96 -2.94
CA TRP A 205 5.40 -23.38 -1.60
C TRP A 205 4.29 -23.31 -0.54
N CYS A 206 3.09 -22.85 -0.89
CA CYS A 206 1.94 -22.78 0.01
C CYS A 206 1.03 -24.03 -0.04
N ASP A 207 1.33 -25.01 -0.91
CA ASP A 207 0.60 -26.27 -1.03
C ASP A 207 1.38 -27.43 -0.35
N GLY A 208 1.90 -27.17 0.86
CA GLY A 208 2.56 -28.16 1.72
C GLY A 208 1.66 -28.62 2.85
#